data_AF-A0A5N8TF80-F1
#
_entry.id   AF-A0A5N8TF80-F1
#
_cell.length_a   1.000
_cell.length_b   1.000
_cell.length_c   1.000
_cell.angle_alpha   90.00
_cell.angle_beta   90.00
_cell.angle_gamma   90.00
#
_symmetry.space_group_name_H-M   'P 1'
#
loop_
_entity.id
_entity.type
_entity.pdbx_description
1 polymer ?
#
loop_
_entity_poly.entity_id
_entity_poly.type
_entity_poly.pdbx_seq_one_letter_code
_entity_poly.pdbx_strand_id
1 'polypeptide(L)'
;MDKANPLAIHRSPQLYRRFPTMTTSAFSRRRQGGWIVFGEVIDPRQLDDIRFFTGDDVEVVDGWRVGPYEVLLIRGELTDEHRTVIEALALDCADLQALPDLSRPGLAVFDMDSTAIEIECIDEIAALAGVGEAVSAVTERAMLGELDFEASLRQRVAALKGADAAILETVKAQLPLMPEMAS
;
A
#
# COMPACT_ATOMS: atom_id res chain seq x y z
N MET A 1 -20.48 -1.44 -14.47
CA MET A 1 -19.59 -2.61 -14.55
C MET A 1 -18.25 -2.03 -14.98
N ASP A 2 -17.52 -1.51 -14.00
CA ASP A 2 -16.22 -0.92 -14.25
C ASP A 2 -15.31 -2.03 -14.79
N LYS A 3 -14.70 -1.74 -15.93
CA LYS A 3 -13.79 -2.68 -16.57
C LYS A 3 -12.50 -2.62 -15.78
N ALA A 4 -12.26 -3.70 -15.03
CA ALA A 4 -10.94 -4.15 -14.58
C ALA A 4 -9.85 -3.60 -15.51
N ASN A 5 -9.15 -2.53 -15.12
CA ASN A 5 -8.02 -1.98 -15.86
C ASN A 5 -6.75 -2.53 -15.22
N PRO A 6 -6.28 -3.72 -15.64
CA PRO A 6 -5.18 -4.39 -14.96
C PRO A 6 -3.91 -3.54 -15.03
N LEU A 7 -3.22 -3.43 -13.89
CA LEU A 7 -1.88 -2.85 -13.83
C LEU A 7 -0.92 -3.71 -14.67
N ALA A 8 -0.63 -3.25 -15.89
CA ALA A 8 0.15 -4.01 -16.85
C ALA A 8 1.62 -4.13 -16.40
N ILE A 9 2.10 -5.37 -16.26
CA ILE A 9 3.50 -5.68 -15.95
C ILE A 9 4.29 -5.78 -17.26
N HIS A 10 5.28 -4.91 -17.44
CA HIS A 10 6.10 -4.90 -18.66
C HIS A 10 7.51 -4.37 -18.42
N ARG A 11 8.45 -4.80 -19.27
CA ARG A 11 9.81 -4.22 -19.28
C ARG A 11 9.76 -2.84 -19.93
N SER A 12 10.45 -1.87 -19.35
CA SER A 12 10.56 -0.51 -19.89
C SER A 12 11.97 -0.23 -20.40
N PRO A 13 12.17 0.02 -21.70
CA PRO A 13 13.48 0.42 -22.24
C PRO A 13 14.03 1.71 -21.62
N GLN A 14 13.16 2.58 -21.10
CA GLN A 14 13.58 3.82 -20.44
C GLN A 14 14.26 3.56 -19.09
N LEU A 15 13.82 2.53 -18.35
CA LEU A 15 14.48 2.11 -17.10
C LEU A 15 15.90 1.61 -17.39
N TYR A 16 16.08 0.74 -18.39
CA TYR A 16 17.42 0.24 -18.77
C TYR A 16 18.36 1.34 -19.27
N ARG A 17 17.83 2.44 -19.84
CA ARG A 17 18.65 3.60 -20.20
C ARG A 17 19.10 4.41 -18.99
N ARG A 18 18.23 4.53 -17.98
CA ARG A 18 18.49 5.28 -16.74
C ARG A 18 19.38 4.51 -15.77
N PHE A 19 19.31 3.18 -15.79
CA PHE A 19 20.11 2.28 -14.96
C PHE A 19 20.92 1.31 -15.84
N PRO A 20 22.02 1.79 -16.45
CA PRO A 20 22.79 1.01 -17.42
C PRO A 20 23.54 -0.18 -16.82
N THR A 21 23.67 -0.24 -15.49
CA THR A 21 24.25 -1.37 -14.76
C THR A 21 23.33 -2.60 -14.70
N MET A 22 22.05 -2.45 -15.08
CA MET A 22 21.10 -3.56 -15.18
C MET A 22 21.61 -4.61 -16.17
N THR A 23 21.96 -5.78 -15.65
CA THR A 23 22.43 -6.86 -16.52
C THR A 23 21.21 -7.60 -17.07
N THR A 24 21.11 -7.77 -18.39
CA THR A 24 20.14 -8.66 -19.05
C THR A 24 20.46 -10.14 -18.79
N SER A 25 20.55 -10.53 -17.52
CA SER A 25 20.75 -11.92 -17.11
C SER A 25 19.43 -12.63 -16.81
N ALA A 26 19.43 -13.95 -17.06
CA ALA A 26 18.26 -14.80 -17.09
C ALA A 26 17.47 -14.81 -15.77
N PHE A 27 16.14 -14.93 -15.90
CA PHE A 27 15.14 -14.95 -14.82
C PHE A 27 15.47 -15.92 -13.67
N SER A 28 16.23 -16.98 -13.96
CA SER A 28 16.67 -18.00 -13.00
C SER A 28 17.63 -17.50 -11.91
N ARG A 29 18.32 -16.38 -12.13
CA ARG A 29 19.20 -15.75 -11.12
C ARG A 29 18.46 -14.77 -10.20
N ARG A 30 17.18 -14.47 -10.47
CA ARG A 30 16.36 -13.45 -9.77
C ARG A 30 15.71 -13.93 -8.48
N ARG A 31 15.72 -15.23 -8.21
CA ARG A 31 15.08 -15.85 -7.03
C ARG A 31 16.05 -16.10 -5.86
N GLN A 32 17.34 -15.80 -6.02
CA GLN A 32 18.32 -15.98 -4.96
C GLN A 32 18.66 -14.62 -4.36
N GLY A 33 18.09 -14.31 -3.19
CA GLY A 33 18.50 -13.20 -2.32
C GLY A 33 18.39 -11.82 -2.99
N GLY A 34 17.24 -11.19 -2.83
CA GLY A 34 17.04 -9.83 -3.30
C GLY A 34 15.78 -9.22 -2.71
N TRP A 35 15.70 -7.91 -2.83
CA TRP A 35 14.58 -7.09 -2.41
C TRP A 35 14.23 -6.12 -3.54
N ILE A 36 13.05 -5.51 -3.47
CA ILE A 36 12.61 -4.52 -4.45
C ILE A 36 12.49 -3.15 -3.80
N VAL A 37 12.83 -2.12 -4.58
CA VAL A 37 12.42 -0.74 -4.34
C VAL A 37 11.46 -0.33 -5.45
N PHE A 38 10.38 0.37 -5.10
CA PHE A 38 9.38 0.80 -6.06
C PHE A 38 8.79 2.18 -5.71
N GLY A 39 8.24 2.84 -6.73
CA GLY A 39 7.63 4.16 -6.65
C GLY A 39 7.17 4.62 -8.03
N GLU A 40 6.53 5.78 -8.16
CA GLU A 40 6.06 6.27 -9.47
C GLU A 40 7.22 6.55 -10.44
N VAL A 41 8.29 7.17 -9.92
CA VAL A 41 9.51 7.48 -10.67
C VAL A 41 10.71 7.33 -9.73
N ILE A 42 11.71 6.56 -10.14
CA ILE A 42 12.94 6.37 -9.36
C ILE A 42 14.10 7.14 -10.02
N ASP A 43 14.61 8.17 -9.36
CA ASP A 43 15.80 8.92 -9.80
C ASP A 43 17.07 8.14 -9.41
N PRO A 44 18.07 8.00 -10.30
CA PRO A 44 19.36 7.38 -9.96
C PRO A 44 20.02 7.97 -8.71
N ARG A 45 19.85 9.27 -8.44
CA ARG A 45 20.38 9.93 -7.25
C ARG A 45 19.81 9.36 -5.96
N GLN A 46 18.56 8.90 -5.97
CA GLN A 46 17.96 8.25 -4.80
C GLN A 46 18.70 6.94 -4.47
N LEU A 47 19.20 6.21 -5.47
CA LEU A 47 20.03 5.03 -5.22
C LEU A 47 21.42 5.40 -4.69
N ASP A 48 21.99 6.51 -5.14
CA ASP A 48 23.26 7.02 -4.60
C ASP A 48 23.10 7.45 -3.12
N ASP A 49 21.97 8.07 -2.77
CA ASP A 49 21.64 8.43 -1.39
C ASP A 49 21.47 7.20 -0.49
N ILE A 50 20.83 6.14 -0.98
CA ILE A 50 20.73 4.86 -0.26
C ILE A 50 22.12 4.28 -0.03
N ARG A 51 22.96 4.18 -1.07
CA ARG A 51 24.36 3.70 -0.97
C ARG A 51 25.17 4.50 0.03
N PHE A 52 25.02 5.82 0.01
CA PHE A 52 25.74 6.71 0.91
C PHE A 52 25.30 6.51 2.37
N PHE A 53 24.01 6.34 2.61
CA PHE A 53 23.45 6.19 3.94
C PHE A 53 23.76 4.83 4.57
N THR A 54 23.60 3.74 3.82
CA THR A 54 23.81 2.37 4.33
C THR A 54 25.26 1.92 4.24
N GLY A 55 26.07 2.54 3.38
CA GLY A 55 27.43 2.09 3.10
C GLY A 55 27.50 0.81 2.26
N ASP A 56 26.35 0.27 1.85
CA ASP A 56 26.23 -0.94 1.04
C ASP A 56 26.19 -0.63 -0.46
N ASP A 57 26.68 -1.56 -1.28
CA ASP A 57 26.55 -1.45 -2.74
C ASP A 57 25.15 -1.90 -3.18
N VAL A 58 24.31 -0.93 -3.57
CA VAL A 58 22.95 -1.16 -4.06
C VAL A 58 23.00 -1.61 -5.53
N GLU A 59 23.35 -2.87 -5.77
CA GLU A 59 23.44 -3.44 -7.12
C GLU A 59 22.04 -3.70 -7.72
N VAL A 60 21.65 -2.90 -8.71
CA VAL A 60 20.40 -3.09 -9.46
C VAL A 60 20.54 -4.25 -10.45
N VAL A 61 19.80 -5.33 -10.19
CA VAL A 61 19.82 -6.57 -10.98
C VAL A 61 18.92 -6.47 -12.20
N ASP A 62 17.71 -5.91 -12.04
CA ASP A 62 16.73 -5.76 -13.11
C ASP A 62 15.72 -4.65 -12.78
N GLY A 63 14.93 -4.23 -13.77
CA GLY A 63 13.83 -3.30 -13.56
C GLY A 63 12.66 -3.50 -14.52
N TRP A 64 11.45 -3.26 -14.03
CA TRP A 64 10.21 -3.33 -14.81
C TRP A 64 9.21 -2.28 -14.33
N ARG A 65 8.09 -2.17 -15.04
CA ARG A 65 6.98 -1.31 -14.67
C ARG A 65 5.74 -2.13 -14.33
N VAL A 66 4.97 -1.65 -13.37
CA VAL A 66 3.65 -2.18 -12.98
C VAL A 66 2.70 -0.98 -12.99
N GLY A 67 1.93 -0.81 -14.07
CA GLY A 67 1.12 0.41 -14.25
C GLY A 67 1.96 1.71 -14.21
N PRO A 68 1.64 2.68 -13.32
CA PRO A 68 2.41 3.92 -13.17
C PRO A 68 3.73 3.71 -12.43
N TYR A 69 3.92 2.59 -11.75
CA TYR A 69 5.07 2.36 -10.88
C TYR A 69 6.27 1.77 -11.62
N GLU A 70 7.45 2.16 -11.15
CA GLU A 70 8.75 1.60 -11.48
C GLU A 70 9.20 0.69 -10.35
N VAL A 71 9.71 -0.48 -10.70
CA VAL A 71 10.20 -1.47 -9.75
C VAL A 71 11.61 -1.85 -10.12
N LEU A 72 12.53 -1.76 -9.15
CA LEU A 72 13.92 -2.18 -9.28
C LEU A 72 14.19 -3.36 -8.37
N LEU A 73 14.77 -4.43 -8.91
CA LEU A 73 15.27 -5.56 -8.15
C LEU A 73 16.70 -5.28 -7.71
N ILE A 74 16.93 -5.27 -6.41
CA ILE A 74 18.23 -5.06 -5.79
C ILE A 74 18.77 -6.40 -5.26
N ARG A 75 20.07 -6.62 -5.45
CA ARG A 75 20.76 -7.80 -4.90
C ARG A 75 21.01 -7.63 -3.41
N GLY A 76 20.91 -8.72 -2.66
CA GLY A 76 21.29 -8.76 -1.24
C GLY A 76 20.08 -8.80 -0.32
N GLU A 77 20.26 -8.36 0.92
CA GLU A 77 19.24 -8.39 1.96
C GLU A 77 18.75 -6.98 2.26
N LEU A 78 17.45 -6.86 2.54
CA LEU A 78 16.84 -5.60 2.94
C LEU A 78 17.04 -5.39 4.44
N THR A 79 17.86 -4.41 4.81
CA THR A 79 18.12 -4.06 6.23
C THR A 79 17.19 -2.94 6.72
N ASP A 80 17.13 -2.71 8.03
CA ASP A 80 16.33 -1.62 8.60
C ASP A 80 16.87 -0.23 8.23
N GLU A 81 18.17 -0.10 8.00
CA GLU A 81 18.79 1.13 7.50
C GLU A 81 18.31 1.46 6.08
N HIS A 82 18.23 0.45 5.21
CA HIS A 82 17.64 0.60 3.88
C HIS A 82 16.18 1.09 3.97
N ARG A 83 15.36 0.47 4.83
CA ARG A 83 13.96 0.87 5.01
C ARG A 83 13.83 2.34 5.42
N THR A 84 14.66 2.76 6.38
CA THR A 84 14.66 4.14 6.91
C THR A 84 14.95 5.17 5.83
N VAL A 85 15.99 4.96 5.01
CA VAL A 85 16.34 5.90 3.95
C VAL A 85 15.34 5.87 2.79
N ILE A 86 14.81 4.70 2.44
CA ILE A 86 13.82 4.53 1.37
C ILE A 86 12.53 5.29 1.71
N GLU A 87 12.05 5.17 2.95
CA GLU A 87 10.89 5.91 3.44
C GLU A 87 11.15 7.43 3.39
N ALA A 88 12.33 7.89 3.82
CA ALA A 88 12.72 9.30 3.73
C ALA A 88 12.80 9.84 2.28
N LEU A 89 13.02 8.96 1.30
CA LEU A 89 13.05 9.28 -0.13
C LEU A 89 11.68 9.18 -0.80
N ALA A 90 10.60 8.93 -0.03
CA ALA A 90 9.25 8.70 -0.54
C ALA A 90 9.17 7.56 -1.56
N LEU A 91 9.93 6.49 -1.30
CA LEU A 91 9.89 5.24 -2.04
C LEU A 91 9.42 4.12 -1.10
N ASP A 92 9.00 3.00 -1.70
CA ASP A 92 8.60 1.80 -0.97
C ASP A 92 9.57 0.65 -1.22
N CYS A 93 9.65 -0.29 -0.28
CA CYS A 93 10.47 -1.49 -0.45
C CYS A 93 9.85 -2.75 0.14
N ALA A 94 10.22 -3.90 -0.44
CA ALA A 94 9.76 -5.21 0.02
C ALA A 94 10.82 -6.29 -0.19
N ASP A 95 10.86 -7.25 0.74
CA ASP A 95 11.67 -8.46 0.62
C ASP A 95 10.96 -9.50 -0.28
N LEU A 96 11.71 -10.26 -1.07
CA LEU A 96 11.17 -11.27 -1.99
C LEU A 96 11.19 -12.71 -1.44
N GLN A 97 11.75 -12.96 -0.25
CA GLN A 97 11.98 -14.30 0.29
C GLN A 97 10.67 -15.07 0.58
N ALA A 98 9.54 -14.40 0.73
CA ALA A 98 8.26 -15.01 1.11
C ALA A 98 7.05 -14.55 0.27
N LEU A 99 7.26 -14.15 -0.99
CA LEU A 99 6.15 -13.70 -1.83
C LEU A 99 5.29 -14.87 -2.38
N PRO A 100 3.95 -14.71 -2.41
CA PRO A 100 3.06 -15.62 -3.12
C PRO A 100 3.39 -15.72 -4.62
N ASP A 101 3.11 -16.88 -5.21
CA ASP A 101 3.26 -17.09 -6.65
C ASP A 101 1.94 -16.80 -7.37
N LEU A 102 1.89 -15.69 -8.11
CA LEU A 102 0.70 -15.25 -8.86
C LEU A 102 0.28 -16.21 -9.99
N SER A 103 1.14 -17.15 -10.41
CA SER A 103 0.79 -18.18 -11.40
C SER A 103 0.01 -19.36 -10.80
N ARG A 104 -0.10 -19.41 -9.48
CA ARG A 104 -0.82 -20.43 -8.74
C ARG A 104 -2.11 -19.84 -8.15
N PRO A 105 -3.16 -20.66 -7.96
CA PRO A 105 -4.34 -20.20 -7.23
C PRO A 105 -3.95 -19.67 -5.86
N GLY A 106 -4.41 -18.45 -5.54
CA GLY A 106 -4.12 -17.76 -4.30
C GLY A 106 -5.34 -16.98 -3.80
N LEU A 107 -5.26 -16.51 -2.57
CA LEU A 107 -6.28 -15.68 -1.93
C LEU A 107 -5.60 -14.42 -1.39
N ALA A 108 -6.15 -13.26 -1.74
CA ALA A 108 -5.81 -11.99 -1.11
C ALA A 108 -7.01 -11.53 -0.29
N VAL A 109 -6.77 -11.15 0.97
CA VAL A 109 -7.77 -10.61 1.87
C VAL A 109 -7.31 -9.21 2.25
N PHE A 110 -8.20 -8.24 2.07
CA PHE A 110 -7.94 -6.84 2.37
C PHE A 110 -8.85 -6.40 3.51
N ASP A 111 -8.33 -5.57 4.40
CA ASP A 111 -9.18 -4.87 5.37
C ASP A 111 -10.04 -3.81 4.63
N MET A 112 -11.15 -3.40 5.22
CA MET A 112 -12.09 -2.47 4.58
C MET A 112 -11.77 -1.02 4.94
N ASP A 113 -11.86 -0.67 6.21
CA ASP A 113 -11.61 0.69 6.68
C ASP A 113 -10.11 1.02 6.54
N SER A 114 -9.79 2.18 5.94
CA SER A 114 -8.41 2.64 5.70
C SER A 114 -7.53 1.71 4.85
N THR A 115 -8.12 0.75 4.12
CA THR A 115 -7.42 -0.11 3.15
C THR A 115 -8.22 -0.28 1.84
N ALA A 116 -9.53 -0.55 1.90
CA ALA A 116 -10.38 -0.64 0.71
C ALA A 116 -11.19 0.64 0.45
N ILE A 117 -11.50 1.41 1.50
CA ILE A 117 -12.20 2.70 1.45
C ILE A 117 -11.39 3.78 2.18
N GLU A 118 -11.44 5.00 1.68
CA GLU A 118 -10.67 6.13 2.24
C GLU A 118 -11.26 6.69 3.53
N ILE A 119 -12.51 6.32 3.86
CA ILE A 119 -13.28 6.90 4.95
C ILE A 119 -13.54 5.88 6.06
N GLU A 120 -13.59 6.35 7.32
CA GLU A 120 -14.18 5.58 8.40
C GLU A 120 -15.70 5.55 8.22
N CYS A 121 -16.22 4.44 7.71
CA CYS A 121 -17.62 4.33 7.31
C CYS A 121 -18.60 4.68 8.44
N ILE A 122 -18.24 4.38 9.69
CA ILE A 122 -19.07 4.66 10.87
C ILE A 122 -19.17 6.17 11.16
N ASP A 123 -18.10 6.92 10.92
CA ASP A 123 -18.08 8.36 11.18
C ASP A 123 -18.98 9.12 10.19
N GLU A 124 -18.99 8.70 8.92
CA GLU A 124 -19.90 9.25 7.89
C GLU A 124 -21.37 8.92 8.19
N ILE A 125 -21.66 7.70 8.63
CA ILE A 125 -23.02 7.32 9.09
C ILE A 125 -23.41 8.19 10.29
N ALA A 126 -22.49 8.42 11.24
CA ALA A 126 -22.74 9.22 12.43
C ALA A 126 -22.98 10.70 12.12
N ALA A 127 -22.23 11.27 11.16
CA ALA A 127 -22.42 12.63 10.68
C ALA A 127 -23.82 12.82 10.08
N LEU A 128 -24.26 11.90 9.21
CA LEU A 128 -25.59 11.94 8.60
C LEU A 128 -26.72 11.64 9.60
N ALA A 129 -26.45 10.84 10.62
CA ALA A 129 -27.39 10.56 11.71
C ALA A 129 -27.43 11.68 12.77
N GLY A 130 -26.57 12.70 12.68
CA GLY A 130 -26.50 13.82 13.63
C GLY A 130 -25.87 13.47 14.97
N VAL A 131 -25.14 12.36 15.05
CA VAL A 131 -24.48 11.85 16.28
C VAL A 131 -22.95 11.77 16.13
N GLY A 132 -22.38 12.47 15.15
CA GLY A 132 -20.94 12.48 14.86
C GLY A 132 -20.06 12.80 16.06
N GLU A 133 -20.44 13.78 16.88
CA GLU A 133 -19.66 14.14 18.09
C GLU A 133 -19.58 12.98 19.10
N ALA A 134 -20.68 12.24 19.29
CA ALA A 134 -20.71 11.11 20.21
C ALA A 134 -19.84 9.94 19.73
N VAL A 135 -19.80 9.72 18.41
CA VAL A 135 -18.96 8.68 17.80
C VAL A 135 -17.48 9.08 17.84
N SER A 136 -17.16 10.32 17.49
CA SER A 136 -15.80 10.86 17.52
C SER A 136 -15.17 10.78 18.93
N ALA A 137 -15.93 11.09 19.98
CA ALA A 137 -15.47 10.95 21.36
C ALA A 137 -15.17 9.49 21.76
N VAL A 138 -15.88 8.51 21.19
CA VAL A 138 -15.59 7.08 21.41
C VAL A 138 -14.36 6.66 20.60
N THR A 139 -14.21 7.14 19.37
CA THR A 139 -13.04 6.90 18.52
C THR A 139 -11.76 7.42 19.18
N GLU A 140 -11.77 8.65 19.70
CA GLU A 140 -10.63 9.25 20.40
C GLU A 140 -10.19 8.38 21.60
N ARG A 141 -11.14 7.91 22.41
CA ARG A 141 -10.85 7.01 23.54
C ARG A 141 -10.31 5.66 23.11
N ALA A 142 -10.76 5.13 21.97
CA ALA A 142 -10.23 3.90 21.39
C ALA A 142 -8.78 4.09 20.90
N MET A 143 -8.47 5.21 20.24
CA MET A 143 -7.11 5.54 19.79
C MET A 143 -6.14 5.80 20.96
N LEU A 144 -6.64 6.32 22.08
CA LEU A 144 -5.89 6.45 23.34
C LEU A 144 -5.65 5.10 24.04
N GLY A 145 -6.20 4.01 23.53
CA GLY A 145 -6.08 2.67 24.11
C GLY A 145 -6.97 2.45 25.35
N GLU A 146 -7.94 3.34 25.62
CA GLU A 146 -8.86 3.21 26.76
C GLU A 146 -9.99 2.19 26.51
N LEU A 147 -10.26 1.88 25.25
CA LEU A 147 -11.30 0.95 24.81
C LEU A 147 -10.69 -0.10 23.90
N ASP A 148 -11.03 -1.36 24.12
CA ASP A 148 -10.76 -2.40 23.14
C ASP A 148 -11.62 -2.20 21.88
N PHE A 149 -11.21 -2.84 20.78
CA PHE A 149 -11.88 -2.70 19.49
C PHE A 149 -13.38 -3.07 19.57
N GLU A 150 -13.72 -4.15 20.28
CA GLU A 150 -15.10 -4.61 20.40
C GLU A 150 -15.97 -3.60 21.17
N ALA A 151 -15.47 -3.09 22.29
CA ALA A 151 -16.16 -2.11 23.12
C ALA A 151 -16.33 -0.79 22.37
N SER A 152 -15.29 -0.33 21.65
CA SER A 152 -15.35 0.85 20.78
C SER A 152 -16.43 0.67 19.70
N LEU A 153 -16.42 -0.45 18.98
CA LEU A 153 -17.39 -0.72 17.93
C LEU A 153 -18.83 -0.76 18.47
N ARG A 154 -19.05 -1.45 19.59
CA ARG A 154 -20.38 -1.52 20.23
C ARG A 154 -20.87 -0.15 20.67
N GLN A 155 -20.00 0.69 21.22
CA GLN A 155 -20.36 2.04 21.68
C GLN A 155 -20.68 2.97 20.50
N ARG A 156 -19.87 2.96 19.44
CA ARG A 156 -20.14 3.76 18.24
C ARG A 156 -21.44 3.35 17.56
N VAL A 157 -21.70 2.05 17.39
CA VAL A 157 -22.96 1.56 16.82
C VAL A 157 -24.16 1.86 17.72
N ALA A 158 -23.99 1.81 19.05
CA ALA A 158 -25.06 2.17 19.98
C ALA A 158 -25.47 3.64 19.87
N ALA A 159 -24.55 4.54 19.52
CA ALA A 159 -24.84 5.96 19.28
C ALA A 159 -25.77 6.18 18.07
N LEU A 160 -25.76 5.25 17.10
CA LEU A 160 -26.61 5.29 15.90
C LEU A 160 -28.06 4.82 16.17
N LYS A 161 -28.44 4.55 17.42
CA LYS A 161 -29.77 4.03 17.76
C LYS A 161 -30.86 5.02 17.36
N GLY A 162 -31.74 4.58 16.46
CA GLY A 162 -32.87 5.38 15.96
C GLY A 162 -32.57 6.15 14.67
N ALA A 163 -31.38 6.00 14.10
CA ALA A 163 -31.05 6.50 12.78
C ALA A 163 -31.88 5.79 11.68
N ASP A 164 -32.21 6.52 10.61
CA ASP A 164 -32.91 5.96 9.45
C ASP A 164 -31.97 5.04 8.66
N ALA A 165 -32.43 3.84 8.34
CA ALA A 165 -31.68 2.87 7.54
C ALA A 165 -31.37 3.40 6.12
N ALA A 166 -32.14 4.36 5.60
CA ALA A 166 -31.85 5.02 4.32
C ALA A 166 -30.49 5.74 4.29
N ILE A 167 -29.94 6.10 5.46
CA ILE A 167 -28.60 6.69 5.58
C ILE A 167 -27.53 5.74 5.05
N LEU A 168 -27.67 4.43 5.28
CA LEU A 168 -26.69 3.44 4.82
C LEU A 168 -26.58 3.40 3.30
N GLU A 169 -27.69 3.53 2.58
CA GLU A 169 -27.69 3.58 1.11
C GLU A 169 -27.05 4.87 0.60
N THR A 170 -27.20 5.97 1.33
CA THR A 170 -26.58 7.26 0.98
C THR A 170 -25.07 7.21 1.15
N VAL A 171 -24.58 6.68 2.29
CA VAL A 171 -23.15 6.48 2.54
C VAL A 171 -22.58 5.54 1.49
N LYS A 172 -23.22 4.38 1.25
CA LYS A 172 -22.78 3.41 0.24
C LYS A 172 -22.64 4.01 -1.16
N ALA A 173 -23.55 4.90 -1.56
CA ALA A 173 -23.48 5.57 -2.86
C ALA A 173 -22.34 6.60 -2.96
N GLN A 174 -21.80 7.05 -1.83
CA GLN A 174 -20.76 8.08 -1.73
C GLN A 174 -19.41 7.54 -1.27
N LEU A 175 -19.29 6.25 -0.93
CA LEU A 175 -18.03 5.62 -0.50
C LEU A 175 -16.95 5.79 -1.59
N PRO A 176 -15.90 6.60 -1.36
CA PRO A 176 -14.74 6.57 -2.24
C PRO A 176 -14.02 5.24 -2.00
N LEU A 177 -13.90 4.46 -3.07
CA LEU A 177 -12.98 3.32 -3.08
C LEU A 177 -11.55 3.86 -3.07
N MET A 178 -10.64 3.17 -2.39
CA MET A 178 -9.22 3.50 -2.46
C MET A 178 -8.74 3.56 -3.93
N PRO A 179 -7.79 4.46 -4.25
CA PRO A 179 -7.18 4.50 -5.56
C PRO A 179 -6.71 3.10 -5.97
N GLU A 180 -6.93 2.72 -7.22
CA GLU A 180 -6.60 1.40 -7.80
C GLU A 180 -7.43 0.19 -7.31
N MET A 181 -8.24 0.29 -6.24
CA MET A 181 -9.18 -0.79 -5.83
C MET A 181 -10.41 -0.90 -6.73
N ALA A 182 -10.84 0.23 -7.30
CA ALA A 182 -11.96 0.28 -8.25
C ALA A 182 -11.58 -0.19 -9.67
N SER A 183 -10.31 -0.56 -9.88
CA SER A 183 -9.78 -0.80 -11.22
C SER A 183 -10.38 -2.02 -11.87
#